data_AF-A0A699YW93-F1
#
_entry.id   AF-A0A699YW93-F1
#
_cell.length_a   1.000
_cell.length_b   1.000
_cell.length_c   1.000
_cell.angle_alpha   90.00
_cell.angle_beta   90.00
_cell.angle_gamma   90.00
#
_symmetry.space_group_name_H-M   'P 1'
#
loop_
_entity.id
_entity.type
_entity.pdbx_description
1 polymer ?
#
loop_
_entity_poly.entity_id
_entity_poly.type
_entity_poly.pdbx_seq_one_letter_code
_entity_poly.pdbx_strand_id
1 'polypeptide(L)'
;MQWLAMDMTKGAFAYDSHFTLGAHVGTHVDSVAHFLPSEYEAGNTIDKVPLAVLVGPSLVLQVPPGVTDISDNTLRKLMYTPAWTPDYAGLTADGAQWLALNTSVELVGIDYLSIGSLADIVGAHLALFNKGIIPVEGLDLTPLQSGRWYHLTCLPLKIQDETL
;
A
#
# COMPACT_ATOMS: atom_id res chain seq x y z
N MET A 1 11.72 -19.50 19.55
CA MET A 1 11.97 -19.04 18.17
C MET A 1 13.13 -18.07 18.25
N GLN A 2 14.33 -18.43 17.79
CA GLN A 2 15.53 -17.59 17.94
C GLN A 2 15.74 -16.82 16.63
N TRP A 3 15.34 -15.55 16.62
CA TRP A 3 15.50 -14.60 15.50
C TRP A 3 16.96 -14.18 15.27
N LEU A 4 17.82 -14.45 16.25
CA LEU A 4 19.22 -14.07 16.26
C LEU A 4 20.07 -15.05 15.44
N ALA A 5 20.66 -14.54 14.35
CA ALA A 5 21.73 -15.19 13.61
C ALA A 5 23.06 -15.12 14.40
N MET A 6 23.29 -14.03 15.13
CA MET A 6 24.41 -13.86 16.06
C MET A 6 23.95 -13.37 17.43
N ASP A 7 24.55 -13.90 18.49
CA ASP A 7 24.13 -13.70 19.88
C ASP A 7 25.34 -13.40 20.78
N MET A 8 25.38 -12.21 21.39
CA MET A 8 26.50 -11.78 22.23
C MET A 8 26.63 -12.61 23.50
N THR A 9 25.55 -13.22 24.01
CA THR A 9 25.62 -14.14 25.16
C THR A 9 26.32 -15.45 24.80
N LYS A 10 26.42 -15.74 23.49
CA LYS A 10 27.14 -16.89 22.92
C LYS A 10 28.49 -16.50 22.32
N GLY A 11 29.00 -15.31 22.62
CA GLY A 11 30.33 -14.85 22.22
C GLY A 11 30.41 -14.12 20.88
N ALA A 12 29.29 -13.77 20.24
CA ALA A 12 29.31 -12.88 19.08
C ALA A 12 29.67 -11.43 19.47
N PHE A 13 30.23 -10.68 18.52
CA PHE A 13 30.59 -9.27 18.74
C PHE A 13 29.39 -8.32 18.69
N ALA A 14 28.26 -8.77 18.13
CA ALA A 14 26.99 -8.04 18.05
C ALA A 14 25.82 -9.03 18.06
N TYR A 15 24.63 -8.52 18.41
CA TYR A 15 23.38 -9.20 18.07
C TYR A 15 23.07 -8.94 16.61
N ASP A 16 22.81 -10.00 15.85
CA ASP A 16 22.43 -9.91 14.45
C ASP A 16 21.17 -10.74 14.21
N SER A 17 20.22 -10.19 13.47
CA SER A 17 18.90 -10.80 13.25
C SER A 17 18.67 -11.08 11.78
N HIS A 18 18.03 -12.20 11.48
CA HIS A 18 17.58 -12.49 10.13
C HIS A 18 16.06 -12.35 10.03
N PHE A 19 15.60 -11.65 8.98
CA PHE A 19 14.19 -11.48 8.67
C PHE A 19 13.85 -12.20 7.38
N THR A 20 12.70 -12.86 7.35
CA THR A 20 12.10 -13.40 6.13
C THR A 20 10.65 -12.95 6.13
N LEU A 21 10.27 -12.17 5.12
CA LEU A 21 8.96 -11.57 4.99
C LEU A 21 8.51 -11.61 3.53
N GLY A 22 7.19 -11.65 3.33
CA GLY A 22 6.60 -11.32 2.05
C GLY A 22 6.78 -9.83 1.78
N ALA A 23 6.73 -9.47 0.51
CA ALA A 23 6.91 -8.10 0.09
C ALA A 23 5.71 -7.23 0.58
N HIS A 24 4.49 -7.71 0.35
CA HIS A 24 3.23 -7.04 0.73
C HIS A 24 2.91 -7.27 2.22
N VAL A 25 3.75 -6.74 3.12
CA VAL A 25 3.59 -6.85 4.57
C VAL A 25 3.63 -5.47 5.21
N GLY A 26 2.59 -5.14 5.97
CA GLY A 26 2.45 -3.84 6.63
C GLY A 26 2.21 -2.72 5.62
N THR A 27 2.64 -1.51 5.96
CA THR A 27 2.55 -0.37 5.04
C THR A 27 3.55 -0.53 3.90
N HIS A 28 3.07 -0.50 2.66
CA HIS A 28 3.90 -0.65 1.47
C HIS A 28 3.36 0.15 0.28
N VAL A 29 4.20 0.30 -0.73
CA VAL A 29 3.87 0.90 -2.02
C VAL A 29 3.74 -0.25 -3.01
N ASP A 30 2.89 -0.11 -4.01
CA ASP A 30 2.84 -1.06 -5.13
C ASP A 30 3.29 -0.40 -6.43
N SER A 31 4.10 -1.12 -7.18
CA SER A 31 4.57 -0.74 -8.50
C SER A 31 3.68 -1.37 -9.57
N VAL A 32 3.69 -0.75 -10.74
CA VAL A 32 2.93 -1.23 -11.90
C VAL A 32 3.26 -2.69 -12.26
N ALA A 33 4.50 -3.12 -12.03
CA ALA A 33 4.95 -4.47 -12.29
C ALA A 33 4.27 -5.55 -11.42
N HIS A 34 3.61 -5.17 -10.31
CA HIS A 34 2.89 -6.09 -9.43
C HIS A 34 1.80 -6.89 -10.14
N PHE A 35 1.07 -6.26 -11.07
CA PHE A 35 -0.03 -6.91 -11.82
C PHE A 35 0.18 -6.97 -13.34
N LEU A 36 1.24 -6.34 -13.87
CA LEU A 36 1.50 -6.27 -15.31
C LEU A 36 2.83 -6.96 -15.67
N PRO A 37 2.80 -8.21 -16.16
CA PRO A 37 4.01 -8.94 -16.56
C PRO A 37 4.87 -8.19 -17.58
N SER A 38 4.25 -7.49 -18.54
CA SER A 38 4.98 -6.69 -19.53
C SER A 38 5.77 -5.54 -18.89
N GLU A 39 5.26 -4.99 -17.79
CA GLU A 39 5.90 -3.90 -17.06
C GLU A 39 7.04 -4.44 -16.17
N TYR A 40 6.86 -5.62 -15.58
CA TYR A 40 7.93 -6.35 -14.92
C TYR A 40 9.09 -6.67 -15.89
N GLU A 41 8.78 -7.21 -17.08
CA GLU A 41 9.78 -7.50 -18.12
C GLU A 41 10.49 -6.24 -18.63
N ALA A 42 9.78 -5.09 -18.67
CA ALA A 42 10.36 -3.80 -19.00
C ALA A 42 11.23 -3.20 -17.86
N GLY A 43 11.24 -3.83 -16.68
CA GLY A 43 11.97 -3.37 -15.50
C GLY A 43 11.32 -2.18 -14.79
N ASN A 44 10.00 -1.97 -14.97
CA ASN A 44 9.23 -0.92 -14.30
C ASN A 44 8.81 -1.34 -12.88
N THR A 45 9.82 -1.72 -12.10
CA THR A 45 9.75 -2.20 -10.72
C THR A 45 9.79 -1.05 -9.72
N ILE A 46 9.65 -1.34 -8.42
CA ILE A 46 9.59 -0.31 -7.38
C ILE A 46 10.74 0.71 -7.44
N ASP A 47 11.95 0.25 -7.71
CA ASP A 47 13.13 1.11 -7.77
C ASP A 47 13.08 2.14 -8.93
N LYS A 48 12.07 2.05 -9.81
CA LYS A 48 11.77 3.01 -10.89
C LYS A 48 10.64 3.98 -10.57
N VAL A 49 9.86 3.75 -9.51
CA VAL A 49 8.76 4.67 -9.13
C VAL A 49 9.34 6.05 -8.83
N PRO A 50 8.82 7.14 -9.46
CA PRO A 50 9.31 8.49 -9.20
C PRO A 50 9.08 8.89 -7.74
N LEU A 51 10.17 9.11 -6.98
CA LEU A 51 10.09 9.43 -5.55
C LEU A 51 9.27 10.69 -5.25
N ALA A 52 9.17 11.62 -6.21
CA ALA A 52 8.38 12.84 -6.06
C ALA A 52 6.88 12.57 -5.85
N VAL A 53 6.35 11.45 -6.38
CA VAL A 53 4.95 11.04 -6.18
C VAL A 53 4.71 10.55 -4.74
N LEU A 54 5.77 10.09 -4.07
CA LEU A 54 5.70 9.47 -2.74
C LEU A 54 5.99 10.45 -1.59
N VAL A 55 6.20 11.73 -1.92
CA VAL A 55 6.51 12.79 -0.95
C VAL A 55 5.75 14.05 -1.31
N GLY A 56 4.74 14.42 -0.50
CA GLY A 56 3.92 15.56 -0.84
C GLY A 56 2.70 15.78 0.03
N PRO A 57 1.90 16.81 -0.29
CA PRO A 57 0.64 17.05 0.38
C PRO A 57 -0.37 15.94 0.05
N SER A 58 -1.00 15.38 1.08
CA SER A 58 -2.04 14.36 0.95
C SER A 58 -3.24 14.70 1.81
N LEU A 59 -4.44 14.50 1.26
CA LEU A 59 -5.70 14.73 1.95
C LEU A 59 -6.22 13.40 2.52
N VAL A 60 -6.44 13.34 3.83
CA VAL A 60 -7.08 12.18 4.46
C VAL A 60 -8.58 12.36 4.35
N LEU A 61 -9.27 11.39 3.74
CA LEU A 61 -10.72 11.39 3.60
C LEU A 61 -11.30 10.11 4.19
N GLN A 62 -12.25 10.29 5.10
CA GLN A 62 -13.16 9.22 5.47
C GLN A 62 -14.25 9.13 4.40
N VAL A 63 -14.39 7.96 3.80
CA VAL A 63 -15.47 7.70 2.84
C VAL A 63 -16.73 7.32 3.64
N PRO A 64 -17.87 8.02 3.44
CA PRO A 64 -19.10 7.70 4.16
C PRO A 64 -19.65 6.33 3.75
N PRO A 65 -20.29 5.58 4.68
CA PRO A 65 -21.03 4.37 4.33
C PRO A 65 -22.07 4.66 3.24
N GLY A 66 -22.10 3.83 2.19
CA GLY A 66 -23.14 3.88 1.14
C GLY A 66 -22.86 4.80 -0.06
N VAL A 67 -21.69 5.47 -0.13
CA VAL A 67 -21.25 6.21 -1.33
C VAL A 67 -20.40 5.30 -2.25
N THR A 68 -19.66 4.39 -1.64
CA THR A 68 -18.96 3.23 -2.21
C THR A 68 -18.97 2.15 -1.11
N ASP A 69 -18.67 0.88 -1.40
CA ASP A 69 -18.51 -0.19 -0.38
C ASP A 69 -17.31 0.04 0.55
N ILE A 70 -16.92 1.30 0.79
CA ILE A 70 -15.80 1.70 1.62
C ILE A 70 -16.34 2.05 3.00
N SER A 71 -16.78 1.04 3.77
CA SER A 71 -17.01 1.19 5.20
C SER A 71 -15.81 0.69 6.02
N ASP A 72 -15.07 1.66 6.54
CA ASP A 72 -14.65 1.64 7.93
C ASP A 72 -13.53 0.69 8.38
N ASN A 73 -12.50 0.47 7.56
CA ASN A 73 -11.34 -0.33 7.97
C ASN A 73 -10.70 0.22 9.27
N THR A 74 -10.54 1.55 9.38
CA THR A 74 -10.02 2.21 10.58
C THR A 74 -10.91 2.03 11.82
N LEU A 75 -12.24 2.30 11.82
CA LEU A 75 -13.01 2.12 13.06
C LEU A 75 -13.23 0.64 13.39
N ARG A 76 -13.21 -0.25 12.38
CA ARG A 76 -13.15 -1.72 12.59
C ARG A 76 -11.78 -2.19 13.08
N LYS A 77 -10.76 -1.33 13.07
CA LYS A 77 -9.37 -1.62 13.48
C LYS A 77 -8.81 -2.84 12.75
N LEU A 78 -9.09 -2.97 11.46
CA LEU A 78 -8.72 -4.17 10.71
C LEU A 78 -7.20 -4.36 10.64
N MET A 79 -6.42 -3.28 10.56
CA MET A 79 -4.95 -3.32 10.63
C MET A 79 -4.39 -3.84 11.95
N TYR A 80 -5.19 -3.85 13.02
CA TYR A 80 -4.83 -4.39 14.33
C TYR A 80 -5.42 -5.79 14.58
N THR A 81 -6.11 -6.35 13.59
CA THR A 81 -6.69 -7.69 13.65
C THR A 81 -5.76 -8.67 12.94
N PRO A 82 -5.26 -9.72 13.61
CA PRO A 82 -4.34 -10.67 12.97
C PRO A 82 -4.97 -11.47 11.82
N ALA A 83 -6.29 -11.61 11.83
CA ALA A 83 -7.02 -12.36 10.81
C ALA A 83 -7.32 -11.48 9.59
N TRP A 84 -7.08 -12.03 8.41
CA TRP A 84 -7.56 -11.45 7.16
C TRP A 84 -9.09 -11.34 7.17
N THR A 85 -9.59 -10.19 6.73
CA THR A 85 -10.99 -9.81 6.74
C THR A 85 -11.43 -9.55 5.31
N PRO A 86 -12.19 -10.45 4.66
CA PRO A 86 -12.54 -10.36 3.23
C PRO A 86 -13.46 -9.19 2.87
N ASP A 87 -14.31 -8.76 3.80
CA ASP A 87 -15.32 -7.73 3.60
C ASP A 87 -14.80 -6.34 4.00
N TYR A 88 -13.51 -6.10 3.82
CA TYR A 88 -12.90 -4.79 4.00
C TYR A 88 -13.38 -3.81 2.94
N ALA A 89 -13.24 -2.53 3.29
CA ALA A 89 -13.50 -1.42 2.40
C ALA A 89 -12.35 -1.26 1.40
N GLY A 90 -12.64 -1.31 0.10
CA GLY A 90 -11.68 -1.09 -1.00
C GLY A 90 -12.33 -0.45 -2.22
N LEU A 91 -11.51 0.04 -3.16
CA LEU A 91 -11.99 0.60 -4.43
C LEU A 91 -12.54 -0.51 -5.33
N THR A 92 -13.71 -0.27 -5.92
CA THR A 92 -14.14 -1.03 -7.10
C THR A 92 -13.33 -0.58 -8.32
N ALA A 93 -13.27 -1.40 -9.37
CA ALA A 93 -12.64 -1.01 -10.63
C ALA A 93 -13.21 0.29 -11.20
N ASP A 94 -14.54 0.46 -11.18
CA ASP A 94 -15.19 1.69 -11.64
C ASP A 94 -14.86 2.90 -10.75
N GLY A 95 -14.74 2.71 -9.43
CA GLY A 95 -14.33 3.77 -8.50
C GLY A 95 -12.88 4.22 -8.71
N ALA A 96 -11.97 3.26 -8.92
CA ALA A 96 -10.59 3.52 -9.28
C ALA A 96 -10.48 4.22 -10.63
N GLN A 97 -11.23 3.77 -11.65
CA GLN A 97 -11.28 4.41 -12.96
C GLN A 97 -11.85 5.83 -12.86
N TRP A 98 -12.88 6.05 -12.05
CA TRP A 98 -13.44 7.38 -11.83
C TRP A 98 -12.38 8.32 -11.23
N LEU A 99 -11.67 7.89 -10.18
CA LEU A 99 -10.57 8.67 -9.60
C LEU A 99 -9.52 9.02 -10.66
N ALA A 100 -9.13 8.02 -11.44
CA ALA A 100 -8.08 8.13 -12.45
C ALA A 100 -8.46 9.04 -13.64
N LEU A 101 -9.76 9.20 -13.94
CA LEU A 101 -10.25 10.02 -15.04
C LEU A 101 -10.71 11.42 -14.62
N ASN A 102 -11.09 11.61 -13.35
CA ASN A 102 -11.77 12.83 -12.89
C ASN A 102 -10.95 13.64 -11.89
N THR A 103 -9.75 13.20 -11.56
CA THR A 103 -8.87 13.89 -10.61
C THR A 103 -7.44 13.98 -11.15
N SER A 104 -6.60 14.75 -10.48
CA SER A 104 -5.16 14.87 -10.76
C SER A 104 -4.32 14.20 -9.67
N VAL A 105 -4.88 13.22 -8.94
CA VAL A 105 -4.12 12.52 -7.91
C VAL A 105 -3.09 11.61 -8.56
N GLU A 106 -1.87 11.62 -8.03
CA GLU A 106 -0.76 10.77 -8.49
C GLU A 106 -0.56 9.56 -7.57
N LEU A 107 -1.17 9.59 -6.39
CA LEU A 107 -1.08 8.57 -5.35
C LEU A 107 -2.43 8.41 -4.66
N VAL A 108 -2.80 7.16 -4.34
CA VAL A 108 -3.96 6.86 -3.50
C VAL A 108 -3.57 5.88 -2.39
N GLY A 109 -3.99 6.17 -1.17
CA GLY A 109 -3.67 5.38 0.02
C GLY A 109 -4.89 4.67 0.60
N ILE A 110 -4.70 3.50 1.19
CA ILE A 110 -5.72 2.77 1.94
C ILE A 110 -5.20 2.22 3.27
N ASP A 111 -6.10 2.15 4.25
CA ASP A 111 -5.90 1.58 5.58
C ASP A 111 -6.21 0.08 5.66
N TYR A 112 -5.89 -0.67 4.61
CA TYR A 112 -5.98 -2.12 4.58
C TYR A 112 -5.01 -2.78 3.61
N LEU A 113 -4.99 -4.12 3.57
CA LEU A 113 -4.03 -4.95 2.85
C LEU A 113 -4.21 -4.98 1.31
N SER A 114 -5.15 -4.22 0.75
CA SER A 114 -5.36 -4.06 -0.69
C SER A 114 -6.18 -2.80 -0.96
N ILE A 115 -5.81 -2.02 -1.98
CA ILE A 115 -6.54 -0.83 -2.47
C ILE A 115 -7.82 -1.22 -3.20
N GLY A 116 -7.79 -2.35 -3.90
CA GLY A 116 -8.95 -2.90 -4.60
C GLY A 116 -9.85 -3.67 -3.65
N SER A 117 -11.17 -3.65 -3.87
CA SER A 117 -12.09 -4.48 -3.11
C SER A 117 -11.96 -5.96 -3.50
N LEU A 118 -12.36 -6.87 -2.62
CA LEU A 118 -12.25 -8.31 -2.89
C LEU A 118 -13.03 -8.76 -4.15
N ALA A 119 -14.05 -8.01 -4.55
CA ALA A 119 -14.82 -8.30 -5.76
C ALA A 119 -13.98 -8.17 -7.04
N ASP A 120 -13.02 -7.24 -7.08
CA ASP A 120 -12.14 -7.03 -8.23
C ASP A 120 -10.85 -6.29 -7.84
N ILE A 121 -9.95 -7.01 -7.15
CA ILE A 121 -8.66 -6.48 -6.71
C ILE A 121 -7.84 -6.02 -7.93
N VAL A 122 -7.73 -6.88 -8.94
CA VAL A 122 -6.88 -6.62 -10.11
C VAL A 122 -7.42 -5.46 -10.94
N GLY A 123 -8.73 -5.39 -11.17
CA GLY A 123 -9.34 -4.31 -11.97
C GLY A 123 -9.13 -2.93 -11.34
N ALA A 124 -9.21 -2.82 -10.01
CA ALA A 124 -8.90 -1.57 -9.32
C ALA A 124 -7.44 -1.14 -9.50
N HIS A 125 -6.48 -2.05 -9.32
CA HIS A 125 -5.06 -1.76 -9.53
C HIS A 125 -4.77 -1.34 -10.97
N LEU A 126 -5.27 -2.11 -11.95
CA LEU A 126 -5.06 -1.79 -13.36
C LEU A 126 -5.67 -0.44 -13.75
N ALA A 127 -6.83 -0.07 -13.19
CA ALA A 127 -7.42 1.24 -13.44
C ALA A 127 -6.54 2.40 -12.96
N LEU A 128 -5.87 2.23 -11.81
CA LEU A 128 -4.93 3.22 -11.26
C LEU A 128 -3.61 3.24 -12.06
N PHE A 129 -2.98 2.09 -12.26
CA PHE A 129 -1.69 1.97 -12.93
C PHE A 129 -1.72 2.43 -14.39
N ASN A 130 -2.81 2.18 -15.12
CA ASN A 130 -2.97 2.68 -16.49
C ASN A 130 -2.96 4.22 -16.59
N LYS A 131 -3.11 4.92 -15.47
CA LYS A 131 -2.97 6.39 -15.37
C LYS A 131 -1.75 6.84 -14.56
N GLY A 132 -0.88 5.92 -14.18
CA GLY A 132 0.33 6.19 -13.40
C GLY A 132 0.05 6.56 -11.95
N ILE A 133 -1.14 6.22 -11.42
CA ILE A 133 -1.47 6.45 -10.01
C ILE A 133 -0.89 5.32 -9.17
N ILE A 134 -0.14 5.69 -8.14
CA ILE A 134 0.58 4.76 -7.27
C ILE A 134 -0.28 4.41 -6.04
N PRO A 135 -0.60 3.13 -5.79
CA PRO A 135 -1.23 2.69 -4.55
C PRO A 135 -0.24 2.68 -3.38
N VAL A 136 -0.75 3.05 -2.20
CA VAL A 136 -0.09 2.82 -0.91
C VAL A 136 -1.05 2.08 0.01
N GLU A 137 -0.63 0.92 0.48
CA GLU A 137 -1.50 0.00 1.21
C GLU A 137 -1.02 -0.17 2.65
N GLY A 138 -1.89 -0.72 3.50
CA GLY A 138 -1.57 -1.04 4.89
C GLY A 138 -1.27 0.20 5.74
N LEU A 139 -1.87 1.35 5.45
CA LEU A 139 -1.70 2.56 6.25
C LEU A 139 -2.39 2.43 7.62
N ASP A 140 -1.76 2.96 8.68
CA ASP A 140 -2.45 3.22 9.94
C ASP A 140 -2.96 4.67 9.96
N LEU A 141 -4.25 4.85 9.65
CA LEU A 141 -4.89 6.15 9.63
C LEU A 141 -5.57 6.52 10.95
N THR A 142 -5.52 5.65 11.97
CA THR A 142 -6.10 5.87 13.30
C THR A 142 -5.73 7.22 13.94
N PRO A 143 -4.47 7.72 13.86
CA PRO A 143 -4.12 8.99 14.49
C PRO A 143 -4.51 10.22 13.66
N LEU A 144 -5.05 10.05 12.45
CA LEU A 144 -5.29 11.13 11.50
C LEU A 144 -6.75 11.59 11.51
N GLN A 145 -6.97 12.88 11.23
CA GLN A 145 -8.30 13.46 11.12
C GLN A 145 -8.72 13.53 9.65
N SER A 146 -9.90 12.99 9.35
CA SER A 146 -10.56 13.17 8.06
C SER A 146 -10.77 14.66 7.72
N GLY A 147 -10.66 15.00 6.44
CA GLY A 147 -10.80 16.34 5.89
C GLY A 147 -9.58 17.24 6.08
N ARG A 148 -8.44 16.69 6.54
CA ARG A 148 -7.20 17.44 6.73
C ARG A 148 -6.11 17.05 5.75
N TRP A 149 -5.33 18.05 5.36
CA TRP A 149 -4.09 17.89 4.63
C TRP A 149 -2.96 17.55 5.59
N TYR A 150 -2.15 16.58 5.17
CA TYR A 150 -0.91 16.15 5.82
C TYR A 150 0.23 16.16 4.80
N HIS A 151 1.46 16.08 5.29
CA HIS A 151 2.61 15.80 4.44
C HIS A 151 2.90 14.29 4.50
N LEU A 152 2.74 13.60 3.37
CA LEU A 152 3.07 12.19 3.22
C LEU A 152 4.55 12.03 2.86
N THR A 153 5.16 10.99 3.41
CA THR A 153 6.48 10.49 2.98
C THR A 153 6.45 8.98 3.09
N CYS A 154 6.42 8.30 1.94
CA CYS A 154 6.35 6.83 1.86
C CYS A 154 7.37 6.28 0.85
N LEU A 155 8.65 6.59 1.08
CA LEU A 155 9.73 6.15 0.19
C LEU A 155 9.99 4.64 0.34
N PRO A 156 10.04 3.88 -0.76
CA PRO A 156 10.32 2.45 -0.73
C PRO A 156 11.81 2.21 -0.47
N LEU A 157 12.13 0.99 -0.04
CA LEU A 157 13.50 0.50 -0.11
C LEU A 157 13.89 0.34 -1.58
N LYS A 158 15.15 0.65 -1.90
CA LYS A 158 15.67 0.46 -3.25
C LYS A 158 16.04 -1.01 -3.48
N ILE A 159 15.03 -1.83 -3.79
CA ILE A 159 15.18 -3.25 -4.09
C ILE A 159 14.98 -3.42 -5.60
N GLN A 160 15.98 -3.95 -6.28
CA GLN A 160 15.91 -4.19 -7.73
C GLN A 160 15.02 -5.39 -8.03
N ASP A 161 14.33 -5.34 -9.18
CA ASP A 161 13.52 -6.43 -9.74
C ASP A 161 12.31 -6.85 -8.86
N GLU A 162 11.88 -5.95 -7.97
CA GLU A 162 10.83 -6.19 -6.98
C GLU A 162 9.57 -5.34 -7.28
N THR A 163 8.38 -5.86 -6.95
CA THR A 163 7.08 -5.32 -7.37
C THR A 163 6.34 -4.43 -6.36
N LEU A 164 6.80 -4.29 -5.11
CA LEU A 164 6.28 -3.35 -4.10
C LEU A 164 6.61 -1.91 -4.45
#